data_AF-A0A7S1DSW6-F1
#
_entry.id   AF-A0A7S1DSW6-F1
#
_cell.length_a   1.000
_cell.length_b   1.000
_cell.length_c   1.000
_cell.angle_alpha   90.00
_cell.angle_beta   90.00
_cell.angle_gamma   90.00
#
_symmetry.space_group_name_H-M   'P 1'
#
loop_
_entity.id
_entity.type
_entity.pdbx_description
1 polymer ?
#
loop_
_entity_poly.entity_id
_entity_poly.type
_entity_poly.pdbx_seq_one_letter_code
_entity_poly.pdbx_strand_id
1 'polypeptide(L)'
;LVTSHVLDLASLASVRSFALTMESLGLNLNLLVHSAGIFPSQHSNVTADGLRDVLQVNHVAPFALTLQLLPCLLRCEGDARVVTLASRCESLATVDDVEALYHHPERITDPIAAYAAASHAATLTAHALHRLLKGRG
;
A
#
# COMPACT_ATOMS: atom_id res chain seq x y z
N LEU A 1 21.11 -14.03 7.25
CA LEU A 1 21.03 -14.17 5.76
C LEU A 1 20.14 -13.05 5.24
N VAL A 2 20.50 -12.44 4.11
CA VAL A 2 19.68 -11.39 3.46
C VAL A 2 19.36 -11.88 2.06
N THR A 3 18.09 -11.88 1.68
CA THR A 3 17.61 -12.23 0.33
C THR A 3 16.96 -11.00 -0.31
N SER A 4 16.89 -11.02 -1.64
CA SER A 4 16.21 -9.98 -2.42
C SER A 4 15.26 -10.63 -3.41
N HIS A 5 14.09 -10.03 -3.58
CA HIS A 5 13.04 -10.50 -4.48
C HIS A 5 12.47 -9.29 -5.21
N VAL A 6 12.14 -9.45 -6.49
CA VAL A 6 11.60 -8.38 -7.32
C VAL A 6 10.17 -8.07 -6.91
N LEU A 7 9.86 -6.79 -6.73
CA LEU A 7 8.53 -6.27 -6.45
C LEU A 7 8.36 -4.92 -7.14
N ASP A 8 7.47 -4.87 -8.13
CA ASP A 8 7.00 -3.63 -8.73
C ASP A 8 5.59 -3.30 -8.21
N LEU A 9 5.47 -2.21 -7.45
CA LEU A 9 4.19 -1.77 -6.89
C LEU A 9 3.27 -1.11 -7.94
N ALA A 10 3.79 -0.75 -9.11
CA ALA A 10 2.98 -0.27 -10.23
C ALA A 10 2.31 -1.42 -11.02
N SER A 11 2.45 -2.67 -10.56
CA SER A 11 1.83 -3.87 -11.14
C SER A 11 1.24 -4.80 -10.07
N LEU A 12 -0.08 -4.95 -10.03
CA LEU A 12 -0.74 -5.90 -9.11
C LEU A 12 -0.38 -7.36 -9.43
N ALA A 13 -0.03 -7.66 -10.67
CA ALA A 13 0.52 -8.95 -11.07
C ALA A 13 1.90 -9.22 -10.43
N SER A 14 2.77 -8.20 -10.37
CA SER A 14 4.05 -8.30 -9.65
C SER A 14 3.82 -8.49 -8.15
N VAL A 15 2.88 -7.76 -7.54
CA VAL A 15 2.54 -7.90 -6.11
C VAL A 15 2.11 -9.34 -5.80
N ARG A 16 1.24 -9.92 -6.64
CA ARG A 16 0.77 -11.30 -6.49
C ARG A 16 1.91 -12.31 -6.60
N SER A 17 2.77 -12.14 -7.60
CA SER A 17 3.91 -13.02 -7.83
C SER A 17 4.90 -12.98 -6.66
N PHE A 18 5.16 -11.79 -6.13
CA PHE A 18 5.97 -11.60 -4.93
C PHE A 18 5.35 -12.29 -3.71
N ALA A 19 4.05 -12.09 -3.45
CA ALA A 19 3.38 -12.69 -2.31
C ALA A 19 3.42 -14.23 -2.35
N LEU A 20 3.18 -14.83 -3.52
CA LEU A 20 3.30 -16.28 -3.72
C LEU A 20 4.74 -16.77 -3.48
N THR A 21 5.73 -16.00 -3.93
CA THR A 21 7.14 -16.31 -3.66
C THR A 21 7.41 -16.32 -2.16
N MET A 22 6.98 -15.28 -1.44
CA MET A 22 7.18 -15.18 0.01
C MET A 22 6.47 -16.30 0.77
N GLU A 23 5.24 -16.67 0.37
CA GLU A 23 4.53 -17.79 0.97
C GLU A 23 5.26 -19.13 0.74
N SER A 24 5.80 -19.35 -0.46
CA SER A 24 6.53 -20.58 -0.80
C SER A 24 7.83 -20.77 0.00
N LEU A 25 8.41 -19.70 0.56
CA LEU A 25 9.59 -19.79 1.43
C LEU A 25 9.28 -20.46 2.77
N GLY A 26 8.00 -20.53 3.17
CA GLY A 26 7.59 -21.14 4.44
C GLY A 26 8.12 -20.41 5.68
N LEU A 27 8.54 -19.16 5.54
CA LEU A 27 9.08 -18.34 6.62
C LEU A 27 7.97 -17.59 7.36
N ASN A 28 8.19 -17.35 8.66
CA ASN A 28 7.33 -16.48 9.45
C ASN A 28 7.58 -15.02 9.08
N LEU A 29 6.51 -14.25 8.86
CA LEU A 29 6.58 -12.82 8.59
C LEU A 29 6.24 -12.04 9.86
N ASN A 30 7.26 -11.66 10.62
CA ASN A 30 7.06 -10.88 11.85
C ASN A 30 6.85 -9.38 11.58
N LEU A 31 7.42 -8.85 10.50
CA LEU A 31 7.41 -7.43 10.20
C LEU A 31 7.29 -7.19 8.70
N LEU A 32 6.28 -6.41 8.31
CA LEU A 32 6.12 -5.88 6.95
C LEU A 32 6.19 -4.34 7.02
N VAL A 33 7.13 -3.74 6.28
CA VAL A 33 7.30 -2.29 6.24
C VAL A 33 7.02 -1.78 4.83
N HIS A 34 5.91 -1.05 4.67
CA HIS A 34 5.61 -0.32 3.45
C HIS A 34 6.31 1.03 3.50
N SER A 35 7.53 1.06 2.95
CA SER A 35 8.37 2.26 2.85
C SER A 35 8.45 2.84 1.44
N ALA A 36 8.19 2.00 0.43
CA ALA A 36 8.22 2.43 -0.96
C ALA A 36 7.08 3.42 -1.23
N GLY A 37 7.40 4.52 -1.90
CA GLY A 37 6.45 5.53 -2.33
C GLY A 37 7.03 6.38 -3.44
N ILE A 38 6.16 6.95 -4.25
CA ILE A 38 6.49 7.90 -5.31
C ILE A 38 5.78 9.23 -5.06
N PHE A 39 6.37 10.30 -5.58
CA PHE A 39 5.69 11.58 -5.73
C PHE A 39 5.22 11.71 -7.18
N PRO A 40 3.99 12.18 -7.44
CA PRO A 40 3.49 12.32 -8.81
C PRO A 40 4.39 13.24 -9.62
N SER A 41 4.73 12.83 -10.84
CA SER A 41 5.33 13.74 -11.80
C SER A 41 4.28 14.74 -12.32
N GLN A 42 4.70 15.80 -13.03
CA GLN A 42 3.77 16.74 -13.67
C GLN A 42 2.76 16.04 -14.61
N HIS A 43 3.14 14.87 -15.15
CA HIS A 43 2.26 13.99 -15.87
C HIS A 43 2.04 12.74 -15.01
N SER A 44 0.94 12.72 -14.24
CA SER A 44 0.55 11.53 -13.48
C SER A 44 0.26 10.41 -14.47
N ASN A 45 0.93 9.27 -14.31
CA ASN A 45 0.74 8.13 -15.20
C ASN A 45 -0.40 7.25 -14.71
N VAL A 46 -1.03 6.54 -15.64
CA VAL A 46 -1.95 5.45 -15.33
C VAL A 46 -1.18 4.14 -15.47
N THR A 47 -1.24 3.30 -14.45
CA THR A 47 -0.61 1.97 -14.45
C THR A 47 -1.32 1.03 -15.41
N ALA A 48 -0.71 -0.12 -15.68
CA ALA A 48 -1.37 -1.18 -16.44
C ALA A 48 -2.67 -1.71 -15.77
N ASP A 49 -2.82 -1.49 -14.46
CA ASP A 49 -4.01 -1.87 -13.70
C ASP A 49 -5.11 -0.79 -13.73
N GLY A 50 -4.92 0.30 -14.47
CA GLY A 50 -5.93 1.34 -14.68
C GLY A 50 -6.04 2.37 -13.55
N LEU A 51 -5.08 2.41 -12.63
CA LEU A 51 -5.04 3.35 -11.50
C LEU A 51 -3.99 4.42 -11.74
N ARG A 52 -4.17 5.60 -11.12
CA ARG A 52 -3.06 6.56 -11.03
C ARG A 52 -1.88 5.93 -10.30
N ASP A 53 -0.69 6.13 -10.85
CA ASP A 53 0.57 5.60 -10.33
C ASP A 53 0.77 5.86 -8.84
N VAL A 54 0.56 7.10 -8.38
CA VAL A 54 0.72 7.48 -6.97
C VAL A 54 -0.29 6.77 -6.06
N LEU A 55 -1.53 6.62 -6.50
CA LEU A 55 -2.58 5.91 -5.76
C LEU A 55 -2.20 4.44 -5.63
N GLN A 56 -1.73 3.85 -6.73
CA GLN A 56 -1.40 2.45 -6.74
C GLN A 56 -0.15 2.15 -5.91
N VAL A 57 0.96 2.84 -6.19
CA VAL A 57 2.25 2.56 -5.56
C VAL A 57 2.24 2.88 -4.08
N ASN A 58 1.63 3.99 -3.66
CA ASN A 58 1.70 4.43 -2.26
C ASN A 58 0.61 3.79 -1.40
N HIS A 59 -0.45 3.26 -1.99
CA HIS A 59 -1.60 2.77 -1.22
C HIS A 59 -2.18 1.43 -1.70
N VAL A 60 -2.67 1.31 -2.93
CA VAL A 60 -3.42 0.11 -3.36
C VAL A 60 -2.54 -1.14 -3.37
N ALA A 61 -1.34 -1.07 -3.95
CA ALA A 61 -0.42 -2.20 -4.02
C ALA A 61 0.11 -2.60 -2.62
N PRO A 62 0.56 -1.68 -1.75
CA PRO A 62 0.86 -1.99 -0.34
C PRO A 62 -0.28 -2.66 0.42
N PHE A 63 -1.51 -2.19 0.23
CA PHE A 63 -2.68 -2.79 0.86
C PHE A 63 -2.95 -4.20 0.31
N ALA A 64 -2.94 -4.37 -1.00
CA ALA A 64 -3.10 -5.68 -1.65
C ALA A 64 -2.01 -6.67 -1.23
N LEU A 65 -0.77 -6.20 -1.06
CA LEU A 65 0.34 -7.01 -0.57
C LEU A 65 0.08 -7.49 0.87
N THR A 66 -0.36 -6.58 1.74
CA THR A 66 -0.72 -6.92 3.14
C THR A 66 -1.79 -8.01 3.19
N LEU A 67 -2.86 -7.88 2.38
CA LEU A 67 -3.93 -8.86 2.35
C LEU A 67 -3.45 -10.24 1.86
N GLN A 68 -2.58 -10.26 0.84
CA GLN A 68 -2.05 -11.52 0.30
C GLN A 68 -1.04 -12.18 1.24
N LEU A 69 -0.31 -11.40 2.04
CA LEU A 69 0.61 -11.91 3.06
C LEU A 69 -0.06 -12.14 4.43
N LEU A 70 -1.36 -11.85 4.56
CA LEU A 70 -2.09 -12.01 5.81
C LEU A 70 -1.99 -13.43 6.40
N PRO A 71 -2.07 -14.52 5.61
CA PRO A 71 -1.83 -15.87 6.13
C PRO A 71 -0.43 -16.03 6.73
N CYS A 72 0.60 -15.42 6.14
CA CYS A 72 1.97 -15.47 6.65
C CYS A 72 2.12 -14.67 7.95
N LEU A 73 1.47 -13.51 8.03
CA LEU A 73 1.45 -12.66 9.23
C LEU A 73 0.74 -13.37 10.39
N LEU A 74 -0.42 -14.01 10.13
CA LEU A 74 -1.22 -14.67 11.18
C LEU A 74 -0.64 -16.00 11.66
N ARG A 75 0.22 -16.66 10.87
CA ARG A 75 0.94 -17.88 11.32
C ARG A 75 2.04 -17.57 12.32
N CYS A 76 2.48 -16.31 12.41
CA CYS A 76 3.51 -15.92 13.35
C CYS A 76 3.00 -16.07 14.79
N GLU A 77 3.66 -16.91 15.59
CA GLU A 77 3.29 -17.15 17.00
C GLU A 77 3.59 -15.96 17.94
N GLY A 78 4.20 -14.88 17.43
CA GLY A 78 4.42 -13.61 18.17
C GLY A 78 3.82 -12.40 17.44
N ASP A 79 3.93 -11.21 18.05
CA ASP A 79 3.40 -9.92 17.54
C ASP A 79 3.85 -9.63 16.09
N ALA A 80 3.04 -10.00 15.11
CA ALA A 80 3.25 -9.59 13.71
C ALA A 80 2.84 -8.12 13.54
N ARG A 81 3.66 -7.34 12.84
CA ARG A 81 3.43 -5.90 12.67
C ARG A 81 3.48 -5.50 11.20
N VAL A 82 2.51 -4.70 10.79
CA VAL A 82 2.52 -4.00 9.51
C VAL A 82 2.73 -2.52 9.79
N VAL A 83 3.82 -1.96 9.27
CA VAL A 83 4.17 -0.55 9.40
C VAL A 83 4.00 0.10 8.03
N THR A 84 3.22 1.16 7.96
CA THR A 84 3.02 1.93 6.72
C THR A 84 3.58 3.32 6.93
N LEU A 85 4.50 3.74 6.08
CA LEU A 85 4.98 5.11 6.08
C LEU A 85 3.95 6.01 5.39
N ALA A 86 3.69 7.14 6.01
CA ALA A 86 2.82 8.20 5.49
C ALA A 86 3.56 9.54 5.52
N SER A 87 2.99 10.54 4.87
CA SER A 87 3.48 11.91 4.83
C SER A 87 2.60 12.83 5.66
N ARG A 88 3.21 13.85 6.28
CA ARG A 88 2.48 14.97 6.90
C ARG A 88 1.58 15.72 5.93
N CYS A 89 1.84 15.62 4.62
CA CYS A 89 0.97 16.19 3.59
C CYS A 89 -0.44 15.58 3.62
N GLU A 90 -0.66 14.41 4.21
CA GLU A 90 -1.99 13.81 4.31
C GLU A 90 -3.01 14.71 5.02
N SER A 91 -2.57 15.63 5.87
CA SER A 91 -3.45 16.58 6.55
C SER A 91 -4.05 17.62 5.60
N LEU A 92 -3.55 17.70 4.36
CA LEU A 92 -4.07 18.56 3.30
C LEU A 92 -5.19 17.88 2.50
N ALA A 93 -5.44 16.59 2.72
CA ALA A 93 -6.45 15.82 2.01
C ALA A 93 -7.60 15.42 2.93
N THR A 94 -8.76 15.23 2.33
CA THR A 94 -10.00 14.75 2.95
C THR A 94 -10.35 13.35 2.43
N VAL A 95 -11.36 12.72 3.03
CA VAL A 95 -11.91 11.46 2.51
C VAL A 95 -12.48 11.65 1.10
N ASP A 96 -13.09 12.81 0.81
CA ASP A 96 -13.62 13.12 -0.52
C ASP A 96 -12.50 13.20 -1.58
N ASP A 97 -11.33 13.72 -1.20
CA ASP A 97 -10.15 13.72 -2.07
C ASP A 97 -9.63 12.30 -2.34
N VAL A 98 -9.68 11.42 -1.33
CA VAL A 98 -9.35 10.00 -1.52
C VAL A 98 -10.35 9.36 -2.50
N GLU A 99 -11.65 9.54 -2.28
CA GLU A 99 -12.69 8.99 -3.15
C GLU A 99 -12.57 9.51 -4.58
N ALA A 100 -12.32 10.81 -4.75
CA ALA A 100 -12.05 11.41 -6.04
C ALA A 100 -10.79 10.82 -6.69
N LEU A 101 -9.72 10.55 -5.94
CA LEU A 101 -8.51 9.92 -6.49
C LEU A 101 -8.79 8.52 -7.07
N TYR A 102 -9.74 7.78 -6.48
CA TYR A 102 -10.16 6.46 -6.95
C TYR A 102 -11.11 6.50 -8.15
N HIS A 103 -12.11 7.39 -8.12
CA HIS A 103 -13.26 7.32 -9.03
C HIS A 103 -13.38 8.49 -10.01
N HIS A 104 -12.79 9.63 -9.64
CA HIS A 104 -12.82 10.87 -10.42
C HIS A 104 -11.42 11.50 -10.50
N PRO A 105 -10.38 10.73 -10.91
CA PRO A 105 -8.99 11.17 -10.85
C PRO A 105 -8.73 12.42 -11.69
N GLU A 106 -9.56 12.73 -12.68
CA GLU A 106 -9.52 13.97 -13.47
C GLU A 106 -9.76 15.23 -12.63
N ARG A 107 -10.41 15.12 -11.47
CA ARG A 107 -10.64 16.24 -10.54
C ARG A 107 -9.42 16.61 -9.71
N ILE A 108 -8.42 15.73 -9.65
CA ILE A 108 -7.18 15.94 -8.89
C ILE A 108 -6.01 16.13 -9.85
N THR A 109 -5.79 17.38 -10.26
CA THR A 109 -4.71 17.75 -11.18
C THR A 109 -3.44 18.18 -10.46
N ASP A 110 -3.55 18.65 -9.21
CA ASP A 110 -2.39 19.09 -8.42
C ASP A 110 -1.59 17.88 -7.89
N PRO A 111 -0.27 17.80 -8.15
CA PRO A 111 0.57 16.70 -7.67
C PRO A 111 0.61 16.56 -6.14
N ILE A 112 0.59 17.68 -5.41
CA ILE A 112 0.62 17.65 -3.94
C ILE A 112 -0.72 17.09 -3.42
N ALA A 113 -1.85 17.50 -4.00
CA ALA A 113 -3.17 17.00 -3.66
C ALA A 113 -3.29 15.49 -3.92
N ALA A 114 -2.82 15.01 -5.07
CA ALA A 114 -2.83 13.58 -5.40
C ALA A 114 -1.94 12.77 -4.42
N TYR A 115 -0.76 13.28 -4.10
CA TYR A 115 0.14 12.66 -3.12
C TYR A 115 -0.45 12.67 -1.71
N ALA A 116 -1.04 13.79 -1.28
CA ALA A 116 -1.70 13.95 0.01
C ALA A 116 -2.87 12.98 0.16
N ALA A 117 -3.73 12.87 -0.86
CA ALA A 117 -4.84 11.93 -0.87
C ALA A 117 -4.35 10.47 -0.82
N ALA A 118 -3.33 10.09 -1.61
CA ALA A 118 -2.75 8.75 -1.54
C ALA A 118 -2.17 8.43 -0.15
N SER A 119 -1.47 9.38 0.47
CA SER A 119 -0.95 9.25 1.83
C SER A 119 -2.09 9.11 2.86
N HIS A 120 -3.15 9.92 2.73
CA HIS A 120 -4.31 9.87 3.61
C HIS A 120 -5.00 8.51 3.53
N ALA A 121 -5.15 7.97 2.31
CA ALA A 121 -5.72 6.65 2.08
C ALA A 121 -4.89 5.53 2.74
N ALA A 122 -3.56 5.62 2.68
CA ALA A 122 -2.66 4.69 3.36
C ALA A 122 -2.85 4.71 4.89
N THR A 123 -2.94 5.88 5.50
CA THR A 123 -3.18 6.04 6.95
C THR A 123 -4.56 5.54 7.38
N LEU A 124 -5.62 5.88 6.64
CA LEU A 124 -6.97 5.36 6.88
C LEU A 124 -7.00 3.82 6.84
N THR A 125 -6.29 3.25 5.89
CA THR A 125 -6.21 1.80 5.70
C THR A 125 -5.41 1.12 6.81
N ALA A 126 -4.30 1.71 7.24
CA ALA A 126 -3.54 1.22 8.39
C ALA A 126 -4.41 1.19 9.66
N HIS A 127 -5.19 2.26 9.92
CA HIS A 127 -6.14 2.29 11.04
C HIS A 127 -7.26 1.25 10.88
N ALA A 128 -7.79 1.08 9.67
CA ALA A 128 -8.82 0.08 9.40
C ALA A 128 -8.32 -1.35 9.63
N LEU A 129 -7.13 -1.68 9.11
CA LEU A 129 -6.46 -2.96 9.34
C LEU A 129 -6.20 -3.20 10.83
N HIS A 130 -5.70 -2.20 11.54
CA HIS A 130 -5.51 -2.31 12.99
C HIS A 130 -6.82 -2.68 13.70
N ARG A 131 -7.93 -2.01 13.40
CA ARG A 131 -9.23 -2.32 14.01
C ARG A 131 -9.73 -3.72 13.66
N LEU A 132 -9.57 -4.16 12.41
CA LEU A 132 -10.03 -5.47 11.93
C LEU A 132 -9.21 -6.64 12.48
N LEU A 133 -7.92 -6.43 12.69
CA LEU A 133 -6.97 -7.47 13.10
C LEU A 133 -6.62 -7.42 14.59
N LYS A 134 -7.11 -6.43 15.33
CA LYS A 134 -6.89 -6.31 16.77
C LYS A 134 -7.26 -7.61 17.49
N GLY A 135 -6.31 -8.18 18.20
CA GLY A 135 -6.48 -9.41 18.98
C GLY A 135 -6.46 -10.71 18.18
N ARG A 136 -6.04 -10.68 16.90
CA ARG A 136 -5.89 -11.87 16.04
C ARG A 136 -4.45 -12.33 15.85
N GLY A 137 -3.53 -11.79 16.65
CA GLY A 137 -2.09 -11.96 16.54
C GLY A 137 -1.40 -10.68 17.02
#